data_AF-A0A2G9UGW0-F1
#
_entry.id   AF-A0A2G9UGW0-F1
#
_cell.length_a   1.000
_cell.length_b   1.000
_cell.length_c   1.000
_cell.angle_alpha   90.00
_cell.angle_beta   90.00
_cell.angle_gamma   90.00
#
_symmetry.space_group_name_H-M   'P 1'
#
loop_
_entity.id
_entity.type
_entity.pdbx_description
1 polymer ?
#
loop_
_entity_poly.entity_id
_entity_poly.type
_entity_poly.pdbx_seq_one_letter_code
_entity_poly.pdbx_strand_id
1 'polypeptide(L)'
;MLRLGGSLRSVRCFATATAAAVKKPITSGPNIVLVDAVRTPFAVSGTVFKDLWAVDLQREALKALIARTQIPYKDIDHIICGTVIQECKTSNVAREAALQAGIPDKARKAMLGMQKAKTAGDKLKIAYLRQYQYVAQDPKDQLLLSPAYVIPKLLDKAGLTLKDVDVFEIHEAFAGQVLANLNALDSDYFCKEHMGRSGKFGRLPMEKINNWGGSLSIGHPFGATGVRLAAHAAGRLKEEKGQYAVIAACAAGGHGVGMLVEAYNK
;
A
#
# COMPACT_ATOMS: atom_id res chain seq x y z
N MET A 1 -60.52 11.75 55.42
CA MET A 1 -59.95 13.04 55.02
C MET A 1 -58.73 12.76 54.14
N LEU A 2 -58.72 13.26 52.90
CA LEU A 2 -57.71 13.16 51.80
C LEU A 2 -57.38 11.73 51.28
N ARG A 3 -57.80 11.23 50.10
CA ARG A 3 -57.70 11.60 48.65
C ARG A 3 -56.29 11.49 48.00
N LEU A 4 -56.30 10.89 46.79
CA LEU A 4 -55.30 10.80 45.69
C LEU A 4 -54.47 9.50 45.71
N GLY A 5 -54.52 8.56 44.75
CA GLY A 5 -54.89 8.62 43.34
C GLY A 5 -53.63 8.84 42.49
N GLY A 6 -53.12 7.79 41.82
CA GLY A 6 -51.97 7.94 40.92
C GLY A 6 -51.38 6.63 40.39
N SER A 7 -51.95 6.13 39.30
CA SER A 7 -51.34 5.12 38.43
C SER A 7 -50.08 5.70 37.76
N LEU A 8 -48.91 5.08 37.95
CA LEU A 8 -47.72 5.36 37.15
C LEU A 8 -47.36 4.15 36.30
N ARG A 9 -47.78 4.24 35.03
CA ARG A 9 -47.32 3.40 33.92
C ARG A 9 -45.85 3.69 33.61
N SER A 10 -45.11 2.62 33.33
CA SER A 10 -44.08 2.48 32.28
C SER A 10 -43.34 3.74 31.81
N VAL A 11 -42.06 3.86 32.17
CA VAL A 11 -40.97 4.15 31.22
C VAL A 11 -39.70 3.42 31.70
N ARG A 12 -39.47 2.19 31.25
CA ARG A 12 -38.12 1.62 31.24
C ARG A 12 -37.39 2.26 30.06
N CYS A 13 -36.59 3.28 30.36
CA CYS A 13 -35.71 3.90 29.39
C CYS A 13 -34.62 2.87 29.01
N PHE A 14 -34.84 2.15 27.91
CA PHE A 14 -33.77 1.42 27.23
C PHE A 14 -32.91 2.46 26.51
N ALA A 15 -31.95 3.03 27.23
CA ALA A 15 -30.85 3.74 26.60
C ALA A 15 -29.94 2.68 25.95
N THR A 16 -30.22 2.34 24.70
CA THR A 16 -29.25 1.66 23.82
C THR A 16 -28.15 2.66 23.50
N ALA A 17 -27.21 2.83 24.44
CA ALA A 17 -25.90 3.36 24.12
C ALA A 17 -25.24 2.32 23.20
N THR A 18 -25.30 2.55 21.90
CA THR A 18 -24.43 1.87 20.94
C THR A 18 -23.00 2.26 21.30
N ALA A 19 -22.35 1.46 22.15
CA ALA A 19 -20.92 1.50 22.32
C ALA A 19 -20.33 1.31 20.92
N ALA A 20 -19.70 2.35 20.37
CA ALA A 20 -18.94 2.24 19.14
C ALA A 20 -17.99 1.07 19.35
N ALA A 21 -18.17 0.00 18.56
CA ALA A 21 -17.35 -1.19 18.65
C ALA A 21 -15.89 -0.76 18.57
N VAL A 22 -15.13 -1.00 19.65
CA VAL A 22 -13.71 -0.71 19.70
C VAL A 22 -13.06 -1.56 18.61
N LYS A 23 -12.76 -0.94 17.46
CA LYS A 23 -12.12 -1.62 16.33
C LYS A 23 -10.82 -2.23 16.86
N LYS A 24 -10.70 -3.56 16.74
CA LYS A 24 -9.51 -4.32 17.13
C LYS A 24 -8.27 -3.65 16.50
N PRO A 25 -7.14 -3.52 17.22
CA PRO A 25 -5.95 -2.94 16.64
C PRO A 25 -5.58 -3.68 15.35
N ILE A 26 -5.41 -2.93 14.26
CA ILE A 26 -5.18 -3.47 12.89
C ILE A 26 -3.90 -4.33 12.86
N THR A 27 -2.95 -4.09 13.77
CA THR A 27 -1.72 -4.88 13.92
C THR A 27 -1.50 -5.29 15.36
N SER A 28 -1.04 -6.54 15.57
CA SER A 28 -0.67 -7.10 16.88
C SER A 28 0.80 -6.85 17.28
N GLY A 29 1.61 -6.25 16.39
CA GLY A 29 3.04 -6.00 16.57
C GLY A 29 3.41 -4.51 16.71
N PRO A 30 4.71 -4.18 16.76
CA PRO A 30 5.16 -2.79 16.79
C PRO A 30 4.74 -2.06 15.52
N ASN A 31 4.30 -0.80 15.67
CA ASN A 31 3.91 0.03 14.53
C ASN A 31 5.12 0.29 13.61
N ILE A 32 4.92 0.09 12.31
CA ILE A 32 5.93 0.36 11.28
C ILE A 32 5.48 1.59 10.49
N VAL A 33 6.38 2.57 10.34
CA VAL A 33 6.09 3.84 9.69
C VAL A 33 6.93 4.00 8.43
N LEU A 34 6.29 4.48 7.37
CA LEU A 34 6.97 5.03 6.22
C LEU A 34 7.44 6.43 6.62
N VAL A 35 8.75 6.60 6.68
CA VAL A 35 9.38 7.90 6.90
C VAL A 35 9.17 8.71 5.63
N ASP A 36 9.89 8.37 4.58
CA ASP A 36 9.81 9.12 3.34
C ASP A 36 10.08 8.21 2.14
N ALA A 37 9.63 8.62 0.95
CA ALA A 37 9.76 7.82 -0.28
C ALA A 37 10.14 8.69 -1.48
N VAL A 38 11.30 8.42 -2.06
CA VAL A 38 11.79 9.05 -3.29
C VAL A 38 11.65 8.11 -4.48
N ARG A 39 11.68 8.68 -5.67
CA ARG A 39 11.86 7.93 -6.92
C ARG A 39 12.65 8.77 -7.91
N THR A 40 13.31 8.10 -8.84
CA THR A 40 13.76 8.76 -10.07
C THR A 40 12.55 9.14 -10.94
N PRO A 41 12.68 10.11 -11.86
CA PRO A 41 11.69 10.33 -12.89
C PRO A 41 11.43 9.03 -13.66
N PHE A 42 10.17 8.72 -13.96
CA PHE A 42 9.87 7.61 -14.86
C PHE A 42 9.92 8.14 -16.29
N ALA A 43 10.75 7.50 -17.11
CA ALA A 43 10.95 7.85 -18.50
C ALA A 43 10.60 6.65 -19.39
N VAL A 44 10.24 6.93 -20.64
CA VAL A 44 9.99 5.88 -21.63
C VAL A 44 11.29 5.13 -21.91
N SER A 45 11.25 3.80 -21.88
CA SER A 45 12.41 2.96 -22.14
C SER A 45 13.07 3.32 -23.48
N GLY A 46 14.40 3.40 -23.51
CA GLY A 46 15.17 3.79 -24.70
C GLY A 46 15.33 5.30 -24.92
N THR A 47 14.82 6.14 -24.02
CA THR A 47 14.97 7.62 -24.10
C THR A 47 16.12 8.14 -23.23
N VAL A 48 15.83 8.76 -22.09
CA VAL A 48 16.76 9.52 -21.24
C VAL A 48 17.76 8.61 -20.52
N PHE A 49 17.34 7.43 -20.07
CA PHE A 49 18.16 6.51 -19.28
C PHE A 49 18.72 5.34 -20.09
N LYS A 50 18.79 5.44 -21.42
CA LYS A 50 19.20 4.34 -22.30
C LYS A 50 20.64 3.85 -22.05
N ASP A 51 21.53 4.73 -21.60
CA ASP A 51 22.95 4.46 -21.39
C ASP A 51 23.27 4.12 -19.92
N LEU A 52 22.26 4.00 -19.07
CA LEU A 52 22.41 3.71 -17.64
C LEU A 52 21.97 2.28 -17.32
N TRP A 53 22.61 1.69 -16.30
CA TRP A 53 22.18 0.40 -15.77
C TRP A 53 21.19 0.57 -14.61
N ALA A 54 20.47 -0.50 -14.27
CA ALA A 54 19.53 -0.50 -13.15
C ALA A 54 20.20 -0.10 -11.81
N VAL A 55 21.46 -0.49 -11.63
CA VAL A 55 22.27 -0.13 -10.45
C VAL A 55 22.49 1.38 -10.35
N ASP A 56 22.68 2.07 -11.48
CA ASP A 56 22.90 3.53 -11.50
C ASP A 56 21.64 4.27 -11.05
N LEU A 57 20.48 3.86 -11.56
CA LEU A 57 19.19 4.45 -11.18
C LEU A 57 18.87 4.20 -9.71
N GLN A 58 19.15 2.99 -9.21
CA GLN A 58 18.96 2.67 -7.79
C GLN A 58 19.93 3.47 -6.90
N ARG A 59 21.19 3.63 -7.31
CA ARG A 59 22.17 4.47 -6.60
C ARG A 59 21.69 5.90 -6.45
N GLU A 60 21.22 6.52 -7.53
CA GLU A 60 20.75 7.91 -7.48
C GLU A 60 19.48 8.04 -6.63
N ALA A 61 18.57 7.07 -6.68
CA ALA A 61 17.42 7.02 -5.77
C ALA A 61 17.85 6.91 -4.29
N LEU A 62 18.82 6.05 -3.97
CA LEU A 62 19.35 5.90 -2.61
C LEU A 62 20.02 7.18 -2.10
N LYS A 63 20.87 7.80 -2.92
CA LYS A 63 21.52 9.08 -2.59
C LYS A 63 20.47 10.17 -2.32
N ALA A 64 19.45 10.28 -3.17
CA ALA A 64 18.37 11.24 -3.00
C ALA A 64 17.57 11.00 -1.71
N LEU A 65 17.29 9.73 -1.37
CA LEU A 65 16.59 9.39 -0.13
C LEU A 65 17.40 9.82 1.10
N ILE A 66 18.69 9.51 1.12
CA ILE A 66 19.58 9.83 2.24
C ILE A 66 19.76 11.35 2.36
N ALA A 67 19.93 12.05 1.24
CA ALA A 67 20.03 13.50 1.22
C ALA A 67 18.76 14.18 1.76
N ARG A 68 17.58 13.65 1.42
CA ARG A 68 16.29 14.22 1.85
C ARG A 68 15.93 13.89 3.30
N THR A 69 16.21 12.66 3.72
CA THR A 69 15.89 12.20 5.08
C THR A 69 16.95 12.58 6.11
N GLN A 70 18.18 12.87 5.67
CA GLN A 70 19.34 13.17 6.51
C GLN A 70 19.61 12.10 7.58
N ILE A 71 19.23 10.85 7.33
CA ILE A 71 19.44 9.73 8.25
C ILE A 71 20.94 9.38 8.26
N PRO A 72 21.58 9.30 9.44
CA PRO A 72 22.98 8.91 9.50
C PRO A 72 23.13 7.42 9.15
N TYR A 73 24.20 7.08 8.41
CA TYR A 73 24.41 5.71 7.91
C TYR A 73 24.41 4.63 9.00
N LYS A 74 24.80 4.99 10.23
CA LYS A 74 24.81 4.09 11.40
C LYS A 74 23.43 3.57 11.79
N ASP A 75 22.36 4.29 11.46
CA ASP A 75 21.00 3.91 11.82
C ASP A 75 20.29 3.14 10.69
N ILE A 76 20.97 2.91 9.57
CA ILE A 76 20.51 2.07 8.47
C ILE A 76 20.96 0.65 8.77
N ASP A 77 20.06 -0.14 9.36
CA ASP A 77 20.36 -1.54 9.63
C ASP A 77 20.43 -2.36 8.33
N HIS A 78 19.69 -1.93 7.30
CA HIS A 78 19.34 -2.76 6.17
C HIS A 78 19.07 -1.91 4.88
N ILE A 79 19.49 -2.35 3.64
CA ILE A 79 18.97 -2.00 2.25
C ILE A 79 18.58 -3.19 1.25
N ILE A 80 17.36 -3.28 0.69
CA ILE A 80 16.75 -4.32 -0.20
C ILE A 80 16.15 -3.55 -1.36
N CYS A 81 16.42 -3.99 -2.58
CA CYS A 81 15.80 -3.44 -3.77
C CYS A 81 15.10 -4.54 -4.54
N GLY A 82 13.93 -4.22 -5.09
CA GLY A 82 13.25 -5.08 -6.05
C GLY A 82 13.73 -4.79 -7.47
N THR A 83 14.06 -5.84 -8.22
CA THR A 83 14.26 -5.78 -9.67
C THR A 83 13.75 -7.07 -10.29
N VAL A 84 13.36 -7.02 -11.56
CA VAL A 84 12.84 -8.20 -12.29
C VAL A 84 13.84 -8.64 -13.36
N ILE A 85 14.22 -7.73 -14.25
CA ILE A 85 15.26 -8.01 -15.24
C ILE A 85 16.61 -7.74 -14.57
N GLN A 86 17.39 -8.81 -14.40
CA GLN A 86 18.66 -8.76 -13.70
C GLN A 86 19.81 -8.51 -14.67
N GLU A 87 20.74 -7.65 -14.26
CA GLU A 87 22.02 -7.46 -14.93
C GLU A 87 23.04 -8.46 -14.36
N CYS A 88 23.64 -9.30 -15.21
CA CYS A 88 24.58 -10.34 -14.76
C CYS A 88 25.80 -9.78 -14.02
N LYS A 89 26.27 -8.59 -14.40
CA LYS A 89 27.40 -7.91 -13.76
C LYS A 89 27.10 -7.45 -12.33
N THR A 90 25.83 -7.17 -12.04
CA THR A 90 25.39 -6.68 -10.73
C THR A 90 24.31 -7.60 -10.18
N SER A 91 24.67 -8.86 -9.97
CA SER A 91 23.72 -9.90 -9.53
C SER A 91 22.92 -9.45 -8.29
N ASN A 92 23.60 -8.87 -7.30
CA ASN A 92 22.96 -8.20 -6.18
C ASN A 92 22.91 -6.68 -6.42
N VAL A 93 21.95 -6.22 -7.23
CA VAL A 93 21.80 -4.79 -7.57
C VAL A 93 21.68 -3.90 -6.32
N ALA A 94 20.96 -4.37 -5.29
CA ALA A 94 20.78 -3.61 -4.05
C ALA A 94 22.10 -3.33 -3.34
N ARG A 95 22.97 -4.34 -3.28
CA ARG A 95 24.28 -4.23 -2.64
C ARG A 95 25.21 -3.31 -3.41
N GLU A 96 25.31 -3.50 -4.73
CA GLU A 96 26.17 -2.67 -5.57
C GLU A 96 25.71 -1.20 -5.58
N ALA A 97 24.40 -0.96 -5.66
CA ALA A 97 23.84 0.38 -5.59
C ALA A 97 24.13 1.05 -4.23
N ALA A 98 24.01 0.31 -3.12
CA ALA A 98 24.29 0.83 -1.78
C ALA A 98 25.76 1.22 -1.61
N LEU A 99 26.69 0.39 -2.06
CA LEU A 99 28.12 0.68 -2.01
C LEU A 99 28.47 1.91 -2.84
N GLN A 100 27.93 2.01 -4.06
CA GLN A 100 28.15 3.17 -4.93
C GLN A 100 27.43 4.45 -4.43
N ALA A 101 26.42 4.31 -3.57
CA ALA A 101 25.76 5.43 -2.91
C ALA A 101 26.56 5.96 -1.69
N GLY A 102 27.71 5.33 -1.36
CA GLY A 102 28.57 5.73 -0.25
C GLY A 102 28.16 5.13 1.10
N ILE A 103 27.33 4.09 1.10
CA ILE A 103 26.85 3.46 2.33
C ILE A 103 27.90 2.44 2.79
N PRO A 104 28.43 2.54 4.03
CA PRO A 104 29.53 1.70 4.49
C PRO A 104 29.18 0.21 4.50
N ASP A 105 30.15 -0.64 4.15
CA ASP A 105 30.00 -2.11 4.13
C ASP A 105 29.59 -2.70 5.51
N LYS A 106 30.01 -2.04 6.60
CA LYS A 106 29.66 -2.44 7.97
C LYS A 106 28.18 -2.23 8.32
N ALA A 107 27.37 -1.59 7.48
CA ALA A 107 25.91 -1.68 7.51
C ALA A 107 25.52 -3.10 7.07
N ARG A 108 25.87 -4.07 7.91
CA ARG A 108 25.76 -5.49 7.65
C ARG A 108 24.32 -5.87 7.88
N LYS A 109 23.51 -5.62 6.85
CA LYS A 109 22.25 -6.26 6.52
C LYS A 109 21.55 -5.44 5.40
N ALA A 110 20.61 -6.03 4.69
CA ALA A 110 19.98 -5.47 3.47
C ALA A 110 18.42 -5.49 3.61
N MET A 111 17.67 -4.36 3.54
CA MET A 111 16.22 -3.92 3.54
C MET A 111 16.00 -2.39 3.29
N LEU A 112 15.56 -1.91 2.11
CA LEU A 112 15.27 -0.49 1.85
C LEU A 112 13.78 -0.37 2.06
N GLY A 113 13.44 0.24 3.18
CA GLY A 113 12.08 0.38 3.62
C GLY A 113 12.04 0.21 5.12
N MET A 114 11.78 1.33 5.79
CA MET A 114 11.31 1.38 7.17
C MET A 114 12.40 1.16 8.23
N GLN A 115 12.96 2.28 8.67
CA GLN A 115 13.68 2.35 9.92
C GLN A 115 12.72 2.12 11.10
N LYS A 116 13.23 1.61 12.22
CA LYS A 116 12.55 1.78 13.52
C LYS A 116 12.29 3.28 13.72
N ALA A 117 11.02 3.65 13.81
CA ALA A 117 10.49 5.01 13.95
C ALA A 117 11.05 5.85 15.11
N LYS A 118 11.96 5.31 15.94
CA LYS A 118 12.45 5.99 17.14
C LYS A 118 13.49 7.07 16.86
N THR A 119 14.24 6.98 15.75
CA THR A 119 15.36 7.91 15.46
C THR A 119 15.01 9.00 14.45
N ALA A 120 14.02 8.78 13.58
CA ALA A 120 13.56 9.80 12.64
C ALA A 120 12.59 10.76 13.35
N GLY A 121 12.85 12.07 13.24
CA GLY A 121 11.98 13.10 13.80
C GLY A 121 10.54 12.99 13.28
N ASP A 122 9.55 13.34 14.11
CA ASP A 122 8.13 13.11 13.80
C ASP A 122 7.64 13.80 12.52
N LYS A 123 8.28 14.90 12.11
CA LYS A 123 7.96 15.61 10.86
C LYS A 123 8.27 14.83 9.59
N LEU A 124 9.13 13.81 9.68
CA LEU A 124 9.54 12.98 8.55
C LEU A 124 8.68 11.73 8.41
N LYS A 125 7.66 11.48 9.22
CA LYS A 125 6.84 10.26 9.13
C LYS A 125 5.56 10.57 8.34
N ILE A 126 5.35 9.88 7.22
CA ILE A 126 4.24 10.19 6.30
C ILE A 126 3.05 9.24 6.40
N ALA A 127 3.29 7.97 6.76
CA ALA A 127 2.21 6.99 6.91
C ALA A 127 2.62 5.80 7.80
N TYR A 128 1.64 5.09 8.36
CA TYR A 128 1.81 3.75 8.91
C TYR A 128 1.60 2.72 7.80
N LEU A 129 2.49 1.73 7.70
CA LEU A 129 2.18 0.51 6.93
C LEU A 129 1.54 -0.49 7.87
N ARG A 130 0.33 -0.92 7.52
CA ARG A 130 -0.48 -1.81 8.33
C ARG A 130 -0.40 -3.22 7.79
N GLN A 131 -1.51 -3.73 7.28
CA GLN A 131 -1.60 -5.09 6.79
C GLN A 131 -1.09 -5.16 5.35
N TYR A 132 -0.43 -6.24 4.98
CA TYR A 132 -0.19 -6.61 3.58
C TYR A 132 -0.64 -8.05 3.35
N GLN A 133 -0.91 -8.39 2.10
CA GLN A 133 -1.32 -9.72 1.68
C GLN A 133 -0.79 -10.01 0.29
N TYR A 134 -0.18 -11.18 0.12
CA TYR A 134 0.11 -11.75 -1.20
C TYR A 134 -0.97 -12.76 -1.56
N VAL A 135 -1.29 -12.83 -2.85
CA VAL A 135 -2.19 -13.84 -3.43
C VAL A 135 -1.57 -14.40 -4.70
N ALA A 136 -1.99 -15.61 -5.05
CA ALA A 136 -1.68 -16.26 -6.31
C ALA A 136 -2.98 -16.68 -7.00
N GLN A 137 -2.97 -16.66 -8.32
CA GLN A 137 -4.05 -16.99 -9.25
C GLN A 137 -3.52 -17.96 -10.31
N ASP A 138 -4.43 -18.63 -11.01
CA ASP A 138 -4.04 -19.42 -12.18
C ASP A 138 -3.49 -18.48 -13.28
N PRO A 139 -2.21 -18.61 -13.68
CA PRO A 139 -1.61 -17.78 -14.72
C PRO A 139 -2.28 -17.92 -16.09
N LYS A 140 -3.00 -19.02 -16.33
CA LYS A 140 -3.56 -19.35 -17.65
C LYS A 140 -4.70 -18.39 -18.02
N ASP A 141 -5.69 -18.25 -17.13
CA ASP A 141 -6.96 -17.60 -17.48
C ASP A 141 -7.25 -16.34 -16.64
N GLN A 142 -6.55 -16.12 -15.53
CA GLN A 142 -6.90 -15.06 -14.55
C GLN A 142 -5.69 -14.34 -13.94
N LEU A 143 -4.54 -14.37 -14.61
CA LEU A 143 -3.27 -13.81 -14.13
C LEU A 143 -3.37 -12.35 -13.63
N LEU A 144 -4.17 -11.53 -14.29
CA LEU A 144 -4.28 -10.09 -14.00
C LEU A 144 -5.42 -9.73 -13.03
N LEU A 145 -6.17 -10.70 -12.52
CA LEU A 145 -7.30 -10.47 -11.61
C LEU A 145 -6.91 -10.42 -10.13
N SER A 146 -5.62 -10.48 -9.81
CA SER A 146 -5.14 -10.50 -8.42
C SER A 146 -5.64 -9.34 -7.55
N PRO A 147 -5.79 -8.08 -8.04
CA PRO A 147 -6.41 -7.00 -7.27
C PRO A 147 -7.83 -7.34 -6.76
N ALA A 148 -8.66 -7.98 -7.59
CA ALA A 148 -10.01 -8.40 -7.20
C ALA A 148 -10.00 -9.44 -6.06
N TYR A 149 -8.96 -10.28 -5.98
CA TYR A 149 -8.81 -11.24 -4.88
C TYR A 149 -8.17 -10.65 -3.63
N VAL A 150 -7.19 -9.77 -3.79
CA VAL A 150 -6.36 -9.31 -2.66
C VAL A 150 -7.04 -8.21 -1.85
N ILE A 151 -7.78 -7.30 -2.50
CA ILE A 151 -8.43 -6.18 -1.81
C ILE A 151 -9.46 -6.69 -0.77
N PRO A 152 -10.36 -7.62 -1.11
CA PRO A 152 -11.33 -8.15 -0.14
C PRO A 152 -10.65 -8.89 1.01
N LYS A 153 -9.68 -9.77 0.70
CA LYS A 153 -8.92 -10.50 1.73
C LYS A 153 -8.17 -9.56 2.67
N LEU A 154 -7.58 -8.48 2.14
CA LEU A 154 -6.86 -7.47 2.91
C LEU A 154 -7.81 -6.72 3.85
N LEU A 155 -8.96 -6.26 3.35
CA LEU A 155 -9.93 -5.50 4.12
C LEU A 155 -10.62 -6.36 5.18
N ASP A 156 -11.01 -7.60 4.84
CA ASP A 156 -11.56 -8.57 5.80
C ASP A 156 -10.59 -8.81 6.95
N LYS A 157 -9.29 -9.00 6.64
CA LYS A 157 -8.25 -9.21 7.65
C LYS A 157 -8.01 -7.99 8.53
N ALA A 158 -8.15 -6.79 7.97
CA ALA A 158 -8.05 -5.53 8.71
C ALA A 158 -9.34 -5.17 9.48
N GLY A 159 -10.44 -5.90 9.28
CA GLY A 159 -11.75 -5.56 9.84
C GLY A 159 -12.30 -4.24 9.29
N LEU A 160 -11.96 -3.91 8.04
CA LEU A 160 -12.38 -2.69 7.35
C LEU A 160 -13.32 -3.03 6.19
N THR A 161 -14.09 -2.03 5.76
CA THR A 161 -14.97 -2.11 4.60
C THR A 161 -14.53 -1.12 3.53
N LEU A 162 -15.10 -1.21 2.33
CA LEU A 162 -14.89 -0.22 1.26
C LEU A 162 -15.17 1.22 1.70
N LYS A 163 -16.12 1.42 2.63
CA LYS A 163 -16.49 2.76 3.13
C LYS A 163 -15.43 3.40 4.00
N ASP A 164 -14.58 2.58 4.63
CA ASP A 164 -13.50 3.06 5.49
C ASP A 164 -12.27 3.51 4.68
N VAL A 165 -12.20 3.19 3.38
CA VAL A 165 -11.04 3.51 2.52
C VAL A 165 -11.28 4.79 1.74
N ASP A 166 -10.32 5.70 1.84
CA ASP A 166 -10.37 7.03 1.21
C ASP A 166 -9.59 7.08 -0.10
N VAL A 167 -8.49 6.32 -0.19
CA VAL A 167 -7.59 6.34 -1.34
C VAL A 167 -7.35 4.93 -1.86
N PHE A 168 -7.49 4.73 -3.16
CA PHE A 168 -7.08 3.50 -3.84
C PHE A 168 -5.95 3.80 -4.81
N GLU A 169 -4.81 3.14 -4.62
CA GLU A 169 -3.68 3.16 -5.55
C GLU A 169 -3.53 1.78 -6.18
N ILE A 170 -4.12 1.64 -7.36
CA ILE A 170 -4.16 0.38 -8.11
C ILE A 170 -3.09 0.43 -9.21
N HIS A 171 -2.26 -0.61 -9.28
CA HIS A 171 -1.34 -0.78 -10.39
C HIS A 171 -2.11 -0.91 -11.71
N GLU A 172 -1.92 0.07 -12.59
CA GLU A 172 -2.51 0.07 -13.93
C GLU A 172 -1.57 -0.63 -14.92
N ALA A 173 -1.63 -1.95 -14.99
CA ALA A 173 -0.89 -2.66 -16.04
C ALA A 173 -1.48 -2.35 -17.42
N PHE A 174 -2.82 -2.36 -17.50
CA PHE A 174 -3.60 -2.01 -18.68
C PHE A 174 -4.94 -1.38 -18.23
N ALA A 175 -5.53 -0.50 -19.04
CA ALA A 175 -6.86 0.07 -18.74
C ALA A 175 -7.92 -1.04 -18.59
N GLY A 176 -7.93 -2.01 -19.51
CA GLY A 176 -8.83 -3.16 -19.45
C GLY A 176 -8.62 -4.04 -18.22
N GLN A 177 -7.38 -4.16 -17.74
CA GLN A 177 -7.07 -4.91 -16.52
C GLN A 177 -7.70 -4.26 -15.29
N VAL A 178 -7.58 -2.93 -15.13
CA VAL A 178 -8.19 -2.22 -14.00
C VAL A 178 -9.71 -2.35 -14.05
N LEU A 179 -10.32 -2.05 -15.21
CA LEU A 179 -11.78 -2.14 -15.39
C LEU A 179 -12.32 -3.56 -15.17
N ALA A 180 -11.61 -4.59 -15.63
CA ALA A 180 -11.99 -5.98 -15.40
C ALA A 180 -11.96 -6.33 -13.90
N ASN A 181 -10.94 -5.88 -13.16
CA ASN A 181 -10.89 -6.08 -11.71
C ASN A 181 -12.05 -5.39 -10.97
N LEU A 182 -12.42 -4.18 -11.40
CA LEU A 182 -13.58 -3.46 -10.85
C LEU A 182 -14.89 -4.20 -11.09
N ASN A 183 -15.08 -4.70 -12.32
CA ASN A 183 -16.27 -5.49 -12.68
C ASN A 183 -16.30 -6.83 -11.93
N ALA A 184 -15.15 -7.49 -11.74
CA ALA A 184 -15.05 -8.73 -10.98
C ALA A 184 -15.46 -8.55 -9.51
N LEU A 185 -15.01 -7.46 -8.86
CA LEU A 185 -15.40 -7.10 -7.50
C LEU A 185 -16.90 -6.80 -7.36
N ASP A 186 -17.52 -6.28 -8.42
CA ASP A 186 -18.96 -5.93 -8.46
C ASP A 186 -19.85 -7.06 -9.00
N SER A 187 -19.29 -8.23 -9.28
CA SER A 187 -20.02 -9.40 -9.80
C SER A 187 -20.33 -10.41 -8.71
N ASP A 188 -21.62 -10.70 -8.50
CA ASP A 188 -22.08 -11.74 -7.59
C ASP A 188 -21.58 -13.12 -8.03
N TYR A 189 -21.62 -13.40 -9.33
CA TYR A 189 -21.13 -14.67 -9.89
C TYR A 189 -19.66 -14.87 -9.56
N PHE A 190 -18.82 -13.88 -9.87
CA PHE A 190 -17.38 -14.00 -9.65
C PHE A 190 -17.04 -14.18 -8.17
N CYS A 191 -17.65 -13.35 -7.30
CA CYS A 191 -17.38 -13.39 -5.87
C CYS A 191 -17.88 -14.70 -5.21
N LYS A 192 -18.97 -15.29 -5.71
CA LYS A 192 -19.47 -16.59 -5.21
C LYS A 192 -18.62 -17.75 -5.69
N GLU A 193 -18.47 -17.89 -7.01
CA GLU A 193 -17.84 -19.07 -7.62
C GLU A 193 -16.33 -19.12 -7.43
N HIS A 194 -15.65 -17.97 -7.51
CA HIS A 194 -14.19 -17.94 -7.50
C HIS A 194 -13.58 -17.48 -6.18
N MET A 195 -14.32 -16.73 -5.38
CA MET A 195 -13.84 -16.20 -4.10
C MET A 195 -14.50 -16.83 -2.87
N GLY A 196 -15.53 -17.65 -3.04
CA GLY A 196 -16.26 -18.28 -1.94
C GLY A 196 -17.00 -17.29 -1.04
N ARG A 197 -17.39 -16.12 -1.55
CA ARG A 197 -18.16 -15.10 -0.81
C ARG A 197 -19.65 -15.33 -1.00
N SER A 198 -20.47 -14.85 -0.06
CA SER A 198 -21.93 -14.97 -0.13
C SER A 198 -22.59 -14.07 -1.20
N GLY A 199 -21.87 -13.06 -1.68
CA GLY A 199 -22.33 -12.09 -2.67
C GLY A 199 -21.16 -11.23 -3.14
N LYS A 200 -21.46 -10.28 -4.04
CA LYS A 200 -20.46 -9.35 -4.55
C LYS A 200 -19.77 -8.56 -3.44
N PHE A 201 -18.50 -8.24 -3.64
CA PHE A 201 -17.75 -7.39 -2.70
C PHE A 201 -18.17 -5.93 -2.81
N GLY A 202 -18.36 -5.46 -4.04
CA GLY A 202 -18.72 -4.08 -4.38
C GLY A 202 -17.66 -3.42 -5.25
N ARG A 203 -18.14 -2.62 -6.20
CA ARG A 203 -17.26 -1.82 -7.07
C ARG A 203 -16.48 -0.79 -6.25
N LEU A 204 -15.20 -0.62 -6.55
CA LEU A 204 -14.40 0.45 -5.97
C LEU A 204 -14.88 1.82 -6.50
N PRO A 205 -14.98 2.87 -5.65
CA PRO A 205 -15.39 4.21 -6.09
C PRO A 205 -14.34 4.81 -7.02
N MET A 206 -14.74 5.14 -8.26
CA MET A 206 -13.81 5.60 -9.30
C MET A 206 -13.10 6.90 -8.92
N GLU A 207 -13.80 7.79 -8.22
CA GLU A 207 -13.31 9.09 -7.74
C GLU A 207 -12.22 8.99 -6.66
N LYS A 208 -11.96 7.78 -6.14
CA LYS A 208 -10.90 7.51 -5.15
C LYS A 208 -9.69 6.80 -5.75
N ILE A 209 -9.78 6.32 -7.00
CA ILE A 209 -8.75 5.50 -7.65
C ILE A 209 -7.77 6.37 -8.44
N ASN A 210 -6.48 6.27 -8.10
CA ASN A 210 -5.37 6.83 -8.89
C ASN A 210 -5.52 8.33 -9.27
N ASN A 211 -6.01 9.19 -8.37
CA ASN A 211 -6.29 10.61 -8.67
C ASN A 211 -5.04 11.42 -9.08
N TRP A 212 -3.84 10.96 -8.75
CA TRP A 212 -2.57 11.58 -9.16
C TRP A 212 -1.94 10.90 -10.39
N GLY A 213 -2.75 10.17 -11.15
CA GLY A 213 -2.30 9.34 -12.26
C GLY A 213 -1.70 8.01 -11.79
N GLY A 214 -1.81 6.98 -12.63
CA GLY A 214 -1.31 5.66 -12.35
C GLY A 214 -0.19 5.22 -13.30
N SER A 215 0.02 3.91 -13.37
CA SER A 215 1.10 3.35 -14.19
C SER A 215 0.89 3.55 -15.68
N LEU A 216 -0.36 3.71 -16.13
CA LEU A 216 -0.66 3.85 -17.54
C LEU A 216 -0.17 5.19 -18.10
N SER A 217 -0.19 6.25 -17.29
CA SER A 217 0.27 7.58 -17.67
C SER A 217 1.71 7.88 -17.23
N ILE A 218 2.11 7.42 -16.03
CA ILE A 218 3.43 7.73 -15.45
C ILE A 218 4.50 6.72 -15.88
N GLY A 219 4.12 5.46 -16.10
CA GLY A 219 5.02 4.37 -16.46
C GLY A 219 5.09 3.26 -15.41
N HIS A 220 5.59 2.10 -15.85
CA HIS A 220 5.70 0.87 -15.07
C HIS A 220 7.10 0.23 -15.17
N PRO A 221 8.12 0.79 -14.51
CA PRO A 221 9.36 0.07 -14.28
C PRO A 221 9.11 -1.08 -13.29
N PHE A 222 9.31 -2.31 -13.76
CA PHE A 222 9.17 -3.53 -12.96
C PHE A 222 10.06 -3.49 -11.72
N GLY A 223 9.52 -3.87 -10.56
CA GLY A 223 10.24 -3.83 -9.27
C GLY A 223 10.28 -2.45 -8.59
N ALA A 224 10.22 -1.35 -9.34
CA ALA A 224 10.25 0.01 -8.77
C ALA A 224 8.85 0.64 -8.58
N THR A 225 7.85 0.20 -9.35
CA THR A 225 6.48 0.75 -9.31
C THR A 225 5.82 0.62 -7.94
N GLY A 226 6.10 -0.47 -7.19
CA GLY A 226 5.51 -0.70 -5.87
C GLY A 226 5.84 0.41 -4.86
N VAL A 227 7.07 0.92 -4.87
CA VAL A 227 7.49 2.04 -4.02
C VAL A 227 6.76 3.31 -4.41
N ARG A 228 6.54 3.55 -5.72
CA ARG A 228 5.77 4.70 -6.19
C ARG A 228 4.33 4.64 -5.71
N LEU A 229 3.67 3.48 -5.78
CA LEU A 229 2.30 3.32 -5.28
C LEU A 229 2.22 3.60 -3.78
N ALA A 230 3.19 3.14 -2.99
CA ALA A 230 3.27 3.45 -1.56
C ALA A 230 3.49 4.95 -1.29
N ALA A 231 4.38 5.59 -2.04
CA ALA A 231 4.64 7.02 -1.95
C ALA A 231 3.40 7.86 -2.30
N HIS A 232 2.73 7.52 -3.41
CA HIS A 232 1.50 8.18 -3.85
C HIS A 232 0.37 7.97 -2.85
N ALA A 233 0.16 6.75 -2.35
CA ALA A 233 -0.88 6.48 -1.36
C ALA A 233 -0.67 7.33 -0.08
N ALA A 234 0.54 7.36 0.45
CA ALA A 234 0.85 8.17 1.62
C ALA A 234 0.72 9.68 1.35
N GLY A 235 1.19 10.16 0.20
CA GLY A 235 1.06 11.56 -0.21
C GLY A 235 -0.40 11.98 -0.38
N ARG A 236 -1.20 11.15 -1.04
CA ARG A 236 -2.63 11.39 -1.24
C ARG A 236 -3.40 11.38 0.06
N LEU A 237 -3.13 10.45 0.97
CA LEU A 237 -3.76 10.46 2.29
C LEU A 237 -3.53 11.79 3.03
N LYS A 238 -2.32 12.34 2.93
CA LYS A 238 -1.98 13.63 3.54
C LYS A 238 -2.70 14.80 2.87
N GLU A 239 -2.63 14.91 1.55
CA GLU A 239 -3.22 16.04 0.81
C GLU A 239 -4.75 16.00 0.78
N GLU A 240 -5.34 14.82 0.61
CA GLU A 240 -6.80 14.59 0.57
C GLU A 240 -7.41 14.46 1.98
N LYS A 241 -6.58 14.52 3.03
CA LYS A 241 -6.97 14.39 4.45
C LYS A 241 -7.72 13.08 4.76
N GLY A 242 -7.35 12.00 4.09
CA GLY A 242 -7.88 10.65 4.28
C GLY A 242 -7.21 9.91 5.44
N GLN A 243 -7.85 8.83 5.92
CA GLN A 243 -7.31 7.97 6.97
C GLN A 243 -6.69 6.70 6.42
N TYR A 244 -7.36 5.99 5.50
CA TYR A 244 -6.92 4.69 5.01
C TYR A 244 -6.78 4.67 3.49
N ALA A 245 -5.67 4.11 3.02
CA ALA A 245 -5.43 3.82 1.62
C ALA A 245 -5.21 2.33 1.39
N VAL A 246 -5.71 1.82 0.27
CA VAL A 246 -5.42 0.48 -0.21
C VAL A 246 -4.57 0.58 -1.47
N ILE A 247 -3.40 -0.04 -1.41
CA ILE A 247 -2.56 -0.31 -2.58
C ILE A 247 -2.87 -1.72 -3.05
N ALA A 248 -3.08 -1.91 -4.35
CA ALA A 248 -3.18 -3.25 -4.92
C ALA A 248 -2.48 -3.34 -6.27
N ALA A 249 -1.72 -4.40 -6.49
CA ALA A 249 -1.02 -4.63 -7.74
C ALA A 249 -1.20 -6.06 -8.24
N CYS A 250 -1.50 -6.19 -9.54
CA CYS A 250 -1.31 -7.44 -10.27
C CYS A 250 0.18 -7.63 -10.61
N ALA A 251 0.60 -8.87 -10.76
CA ALA A 251 1.96 -9.19 -11.18
C ALA A 251 1.96 -10.38 -12.13
N ALA A 252 2.97 -10.41 -13.01
CA ALA A 252 3.26 -11.58 -13.82
C ALA A 252 3.49 -12.83 -12.94
N GLY A 253 3.35 -14.01 -13.54
CA GLY A 253 3.39 -15.29 -12.81
C GLY A 253 2.13 -15.56 -11.99
N GLY A 254 1.02 -14.85 -12.23
CA GLY A 254 -0.25 -15.06 -11.56
C GLY A 254 -0.28 -14.55 -10.12
N HIS A 255 0.59 -13.60 -9.75
CA HIS A 255 0.65 -13.10 -8.38
C HIS A 255 -0.07 -11.76 -8.24
N GLY A 256 -0.34 -11.38 -7.00
CA GLY A 256 -0.64 -10.00 -6.65
C GLY A 256 -0.37 -9.69 -5.20
N VAL A 257 -0.31 -8.40 -4.93
CA VAL A 257 -0.03 -7.86 -3.60
C VAL A 257 -1.04 -6.77 -3.28
N GLY A 258 -1.50 -6.76 -2.04
CA GLY A 258 -2.31 -5.70 -1.47
C GLY A 258 -1.67 -5.21 -0.19
N MET A 259 -1.75 -3.92 0.08
CA MET A 259 -1.25 -3.31 1.30
C MET A 259 -2.18 -2.19 1.77
N LEU A 260 -2.45 -2.19 3.07
CA LEU A 260 -3.19 -1.17 3.77
C LEU A 260 -2.19 -0.17 4.35
N VAL A 261 -2.41 1.09 4.01
CA VAL A 261 -1.64 2.24 4.50
C VAL A 261 -2.58 3.11 5.32
N GLU A 262 -2.12 3.58 6.47
CA GLU A 262 -2.87 4.50 7.32
C GLU A 262 -2.10 5.82 7.44
N ALA A 263 -2.81 6.95 7.45
CA ALA A 263 -2.19 8.26 7.60
C ALA A 263 -1.42 8.38 8.94
N TYR A 264 -0.25 9.05 8.91
CA TYR A 264 0.51 9.33 10.13
C TYR A 264 0.06 10.65 10.76
N ASN A 265 -0.89 10.55 11.70
CA ASN A 265 -1.47 11.61 12.55
C ASN A 265 -2.13 12.82 11.83
N LYS A 266 -3.26 13.26 12.40
CA LYS A 266 -3.90 14.57 12.15
C LYS A 266 -3.28 15.65 13.01
#